data_AF-A0A953J8K4-F1
#
_entry.id   AF-A0A953J8K4-F1
#
_cell.length_a   1.000
_cell.length_b   1.000
_cell.length_c   1.000
_cell.angle_alpha   90.00
_cell.angle_beta   90.00
_cell.angle_gamma   90.00
#
_symmetry.space_group_name_H-M   'P 1'
#
loop_
_entity.id
_entity.type
_entity.pdbx_description
1 polymer ?
#
loop_
_entity_poly.entity_id
_entity_poly.type
_entity_poly.pdbx_seq_one_letter_code
_entity_poly.pdbx_strand_id
1 'polypeptide(L)'
;AFFIHHAEYAKIIFVAGGLVGAILLLIIFDWALIVASALVGAHLILGAVVLPPLGAAIIFLVLALVGIAAQAAAFRKSRGL
;
A
#
# COMPACT_ATOMS: atom_id res chain seq x y z
N ALA A 1 16.92 38.93 21.11
CA ALA A 1 15.96 37.85 21.43
C ALA A 1 14.89 37.60 20.33
N PHE A 2 15.15 37.95 19.06
CA PHE A 2 14.16 37.84 17.97
C PHE A 2 14.21 36.50 17.20
N PHE A 3 15.38 35.84 17.15
CA PHE A 3 15.57 34.55 16.45
C PHE A 3 14.97 33.33 17.16
N ILE A 4 14.61 33.45 18.45
CA ILE A 4 14.13 32.33 19.27
C ILE A 4 12.65 31.99 18.95
N HIS A 5 11.81 33.01 18.69
CA HIS A 5 10.41 32.79 18.34
C HIS A 5 10.25 32.08 16.98
N HIS A 6 11.04 32.44 15.96
CA HIS A 6 10.98 31.78 14.65
C HIS A 6 11.49 30.33 14.68
N ALA A 7 12.50 30.06 15.50
CA ALA A 7 13.02 28.70 15.70
C ALA A 7 11.98 27.77 16.35
N GLU A 8 11.10 28.31 17.19
CA GLU A 8 10.00 27.57 17.81
C GLU A 8 8.93 27.19 16.78
N TYR A 9 8.48 28.14 15.96
CA TYR A 9 7.53 27.84 14.88
C TYR A 9 8.09 26.86 13.84
N ALA A 10 9.37 26.97 13.49
CA ALA A 10 10.02 26.03 12.57
C ALA A 10 10.03 24.58 13.09
N LYS A 11 10.26 24.38 14.41
CA LYS A 11 10.18 23.06 15.03
C LYS A 11 8.76 22.50 15.00
N ILE A 12 7.76 23.33 15.27
CA ILE A 12 6.35 22.92 15.25
C ILE A 12 5.94 22.49 13.84
N ILE A 13 6.30 23.28 12.81
CA ILE A 13 5.99 22.95 11.40
C ILE A 13 6.72 21.67 10.96
N PHE A 14 7.97 21.47 11.38
CA PHE A 14 8.72 20.24 11.07
C PHE A 14 8.06 18.99 11.68
N VAL A 15 7.67 19.05 12.96
CA VAL A 15 6.98 17.93 13.64
C VAL A 15 5.60 17.69 13.04
N ALA A 16 4.84 18.75 12.74
CA ALA A 16 3.55 18.64 12.09
C ALA A 16 3.68 18.05 10.68
N GLY A 17 4.65 18.51 9.89
CA GLY A 17 4.96 17.95 8.57
C GLY A 17 5.39 16.48 8.65
N GLY A 18 6.23 16.13 9.62
CA GLY A 18 6.63 14.74 9.87
C GLY A 18 5.46 13.85 10.28
N LEU A 19 4.55 14.35 11.11
CA LEU A 19 3.35 13.61 11.53
C LEU A 19 2.38 13.40 10.36
N VAL A 20 2.16 14.43 9.55
CA VAL A 20 1.36 14.34 8.31
C VAL A 20 2.00 13.33 7.35
N GLY A 21 3.32 13.40 7.15
CA GLY A 21 4.05 12.46 6.33
C GLY A 21 3.95 11.02 6.83
N ALA A 22 4.04 10.80 8.14
CA ALA A 22 3.86 9.49 8.75
C ALA A 22 2.44 8.95 8.53
N ILE A 23 1.40 9.77 8.71
CA ILE A 23 0.00 9.37 8.46
C ILE A 23 -0.21 9.04 6.98
N LEU A 24 0.34 9.85 6.07
CA LEU A 24 0.32 9.59 4.64
C LEU A 24 0.98 8.24 4.31
N LEU A 25 2.16 7.99 4.88
CA LEU A 25 2.87 6.73 4.70
C LEU A 25 2.09 5.55 5.23
N LEU A 26 1.44 5.66 6.40
CA LEU A 26 0.59 4.57 6.91
C LEU A 26 -0.53 4.22 5.92
N ILE A 27 -1.20 5.22 5.36
CA ILE A 27 -2.27 5.01 4.38
C ILE A 27 -1.73 4.39 3.08
N ILE A 28 -0.61 4.90 2.57
CA ILE A 28 0.01 4.38 1.34
C ILE A 28 0.57 2.97 1.57
N PHE A 29 1.13 2.71 2.74
CA PHE A 29 1.73 1.43 3.10
C PHE A 29 0.69 0.32 3.11
N ASP A 30 -0.50 0.57 3.64
CA ASP A 30 -1.63 -0.38 3.57
C ASP A 30 -1.95 -0.76 2.12
N TRP A 31 -2.03 0.22 1.21
CA TRP A 31 -2.28 -0.02 -0.21
C TRP A 31 -1.13 -0.73 -0.90
N ALA A 32 0.11 -0.36 -0.60
CA ALA A 32 1.30 -1.01 -1.13
C ALA A 32 1.38 -2.48 -0.69
N LEU A 33 1.01 -2.78 0.56
CA LEU A 33 0.98 -4.13 1.11
C LEU A 33 -0.07 -4.99 0.42
N ILE A 34 -1.27 -4.44 0.16
CA ILE A 34 -2.33 -5.11 -0.62
C ILE A 34 -1.81 -5.48 -2.02
N VAL A 35 -1.27 -4.50 -2.75
CA VAL A 35 -0.79 -4.75 -4.12
C VAL A 35 0.36 -5.76 -4.13
N ALA A 36 1.36 -5.58 -3.26
CA ALA A 36 2.49 -6.49 -3.18
C ALA A 36 2.05 -7.91 -2.80
N SER A 37 1.14 -8.05 -1.83
CA SER A 37 0.58 -9.33 -1.41
C SER A 37 -0.17 -10.04 -2.54
N ALA A 38 -1.00 -9.32 -3.30
CA ALA A 38 -1.74 -9.89 -4.41
C ALA A 38 -0.81 -10.37 -5.53
N LEU A 39 0.23 -9.59 -5.86
CA LEU A 39 1.23 -9.96 -6.86
C LEU A 39 2.04 -11.18 -6.43
N VAL A 40 2.53 -11.20 -5.19
CA VAL A 40 3.27 -12.35 -4.64
C VAL A 40 2.37 -13.59 -4.59
N GLY A 41 1.12 -13.45 -4.13
CA GLY A 41 0.17 -14.56 -4.10
C GLY A 41 -0.12 -15.13 -5.49
N ALA A 42 -0.35 -14.28 -6.48
CA ALA A 42 -0.54 -14.69 -7.87
C ALA A 42 0.70 -15.39 -8.44
N HIS A 43 1.90 -14.89 -8.13
CA HIS A 43 3.15 -15.52 -8.54
C HIS A 43 3.34 -16.91 -7.92
N LEU A 44 3.04 -17.08 -6.64
CA LEU A 44 3.11 -18.38 -5.97
C LEU A 44 2.15 -19.42 -6.58
N ILE A 45 0.93 -19.00 -6.95
CA ILE A 45 -0.05 -19.89 -7.60
C ILE A 45 0.45 -20.33 -8.98
N LEU A 46 1.02 -19.42 -9.77
CA LEU A 46 1.59 -19.77 -11.07
C LEU A 46 2.86 -20.60 -10.99
N GLY A 47 3.67 -20.42 -9.93
CA GLY A 47 4.83 -21.28 -9.68
C GLY A 47 4.44 -22.73 -9.41
N ALA A 48 3.21 -22.98 -8.93
CA ALA A 48 2.69 -24.31 -8.65
C ALA A 48 1.99 -24.99 -9.84
N VAL A 49 1.68 -24.24 -10.92
CA VAL A 49 0.95 -24.77 -12.08
C VAL A 49 1.75 -24.52 -13.36
N VAL A 50 2.01 -25.60 -14.11
CA VAL A 50 2.73 -25.48 -15.39
C VAL A 50 1.75 -25.05 -16.48
N LEU A 51 1.80 -23.76 -16.85
CA LEU A 51 1.05 -23.20 -17.97
C LEU A 51 1.97 -22.72 -19.10
N PRO A 52 1.48 -22.67 -20.35
CA PRO A 52 2.13 -21.94 -21.43
C PRO A 52 2.34 -20.46 -21.05
N PRO A 53 3.40 -19.79 -21.53
CA PRO A 53 3.75 -18.42 -21.12
C PRO A 53 2.60 -17.40 -21.24
N LEU A 54 1.81 -17.52 -22.30
CA LEU A 54 0.68 -16.64 -22.58
C LEU A 54 -0.49 -16.89 -21.62
N GLY A 55 -0.75 -18.16 -21.27
CA GLY A 55 -1.76 -18.54 -20.27
C GLY A 55 -1.37 -18.11 -18.87
N ALA A 56 -0.09 -18.25 -18.51
CA ALA A 56 0.44 -17.81 -17.22
C ALA A 56 0.28 -16.29 -17.03
N ALA A 57 0.58 -15.48 -18.06
CA ALA A 57 0.42 -14.02 -17.98
C ALA A 57 -1.05 -13.58 -17.80
N ILE A 58 -1.98 -14.20 -18.52
CA ILE A 58 -3.41 -13.90 -18.39
C ILE A 58 -3.91 -14.28 -16.98
N ILE A 59 -3.58 -15.48 -16.51
CA ILE A 59 -3.97 -15.93 -15.17
C ILE A 59 -3.31 -15.07 -14.08
N PHE A 60 -2.05 -14.66 -14.24
CA PHE A 60 -1.39 -13.73 -13.32
C PHE A 60 -2.20 -12.45 -13.15
N LEU A 61 -2.57 -11.84 -14.27
CA LEU A 61 -3.28 -10.58 -14.28
C LEU A 61 -4.67 -10.72 -13.64
N VAL A 62 -5.39 -11.79 -13.98
CA VAL A 62 -6.70 -12.09 -13.38
C VAL A 62 -6.57 -12.31 -11.88
N LEU A 63 -5.64 -13.15 -11.42
CA LEU A 63 -5.44 -13.43 -10.00
C LEU A 63 -4.97 -12.19 -9.23
N ALA A 64 -4.08 -11.38 -9.80
CA ALA A 64 -3.62 -10.14 -9.18
C ALA A 64 -4.77 -9.15 -9.01
N LEU A 65 -5.59 -8.94 -10.05
CA LEU A 65 -6.77 -8.06 -9.98
C LEU A 65 -7.80 -8.55 -8.97
N VAL A 66 -8.08 -9.86 -8.95
CA VAL A 66 -8.99 -10.48 -7.99
C VAL A 66 -8.45 -10.34 -6.57
N GLY A 67 -7.16 -10.61 -6.35
CA GLY A 67 -6.49 -10.46 -5.06
C GLY A 67 -6.57 -9.03 -4.55
N ILE A 68 -6.24 -8.04 -5.39
CA ILE A 68 -6.34 -6.62 -5.05
C ILE A 68 -7.79 -6.26 -4.73
N ALA A 69 -8.76 -6.64 -5.55
CA ALA A 69 -10.18 -6.33 -5.32
C ALA A 69 -10.69 -6.95 -4.02
N ALA A 70 -10.36 -8.20 -3.74
CA ALA A 70 -10.75 -8.90 -2.52
C ALA A 70 -10.11 -8.29 -1.26
N GLN A 71 -8.80 -8.02 -1.30
CA GLN A 71 -8.07 -7.41 -0.19
C GLN A 71 -8.50 -5.95 0.04
N ALA A 72 -8.74 -5.18 -1.02
CA ALA A 72 -9.26 -3.82 -0.92
C ALA A 72 -10.69 -3.80 -0.36
N ALA A 73 -11.55 -4.74 -0.75
CA ALA A 73 -12.90 -4.88 -0.19
C ALA A 73 -12.85 -5.27 1.29
N ALA A 74 -11.97 -6.21 1.67
CA ALA A 74 -11.75 -6.60 3.06
C ALA A 74 -11.21 -5.44 3.90
N PHE A 75 -10.27 -4.67 3.37
CA PHE A 75 -9.73 -3.47 4.00
C PHE A 75 -10.80 -2.40 4.21
N ARG A 76 -11.67 -2.18 3.20
CA ARG A 76 -12.81 -1.26 3.32
C ARG A 76 -13.80 -1.73 4.39
N LYS A 77 -14.12 -3.02 4.44
CA LYS A 77 -15.00 -3.61 5.47
C LYS A 77 -14.41 -3.46 6.88
N SER A 78 -13.11 -3.69 7.05
CA SER A 78 -12.42 -3.54 8.34
C SER A 78 -12.42 -2.10 8.86
N ARG A 79 -12.59 -1.11 7.99
CA ARG A 79 -12.66 0.32 8.36
C ARG A 79 -14.09 0.82 8.62
N GLY A 80 -15.10 -0.04 8.59
CA GLY A 80 -16.45 0.26 9.09
C GLY A 80 -17.35 1.00 8.10
N LEU A 81 -17.77 0.33 7.03
CA LEU A 81 -19.03 0.59 6.32
C LEU A 81 -19.93 -0.64 6.44
#